data_AF-A0A0L8GL12-F1
#
_entry.id   AF-A0A0L8GL12-F1
#
_cell.length_a   1.000
_cell.length_b   1.000
_cell.length_c   1.000
_cell.angle_alpha   90.00
_cell.angle_beta   90.00
_cell.angle_gamma   90.00
#
_symmetry.space_group_name_H-M   'P 1'
#
loop_
_entity.id
_entity.type
_entity.pdbx_description
1 polymer ?
#
loop_
_entity_poly.entity_id
_entity_poly.type
_entity_poly.pdbx_seq_one_letter_code
_entity_poly.pdbx_strand_id
1 'polypeptide(L)'
;MAYKYREEIVGKRFLYVSGPGKLKLAKISDWEWRSGVVRAVSGKDTTNVELSILVEFDGISWDKREWIKIYEICQIFLVEYSVVLVPREFPNRSPSQMKWPALNFKPLIDKVGISNSRQKPVEFFVDRELLVTDEKEIINYKV
;
A
#
# COMPACT_ATOMS: atom_id res chain seq x y z
N MET A 1 27.95 -9.90 -7.97
CA MET A 1 26.90 -10.88 -7.59
C MET A 1 25.58 -10.14 -7.47
N ALA A 2 24.59 -10.44 -8.32
CA ALA A 2 23.24 -9.90 -8.19
C ALA A 2 22.64 -10.49 -6.91
N TYR A 3 22.61 -9.68 -5.86
CA TYR A 3 22.19 -10.09 -4.53
C TYR A 3 20.68 -10.41 -4.58
N LYS A 4 20.27 -11.58 -4.05
CA LYS A 4 18.87 -12.05 -4.03
C LYS A 4 17.93 -10.87 -3.76
N TYR A 5 17.15 -10.52 -4.78
CA TYR A 5 16.15 -9.47 -4.73
C TYR A 5 15.22 -9.74 -3.54
N ARG A 6 14.87 -8.70 -2.79
CA ARG A 6 13.90 -8.81 -1.69
C ARG A 6 12.52 -9.01 -2.28
N GLU A 7 12.18 -10.24 -2.66
CA GLU A 7 10.93 -10.59 -3.35
C GLU A 7 9.68 -10.19 -2.55
N GLU A 8 9.82 -9.99 -1.23
CA GLU A 8 8.78 -9.50 -0.36
C GLU A 8 8.52 -7.99 -0.47
N ILE A 9 9.35 -7.25 -1.22
CA ILE A 9 9.26 -5.80 -1.44
C ILE A 9 9.45 -5.43 -2.92
N VAL A 10 10.55 -5.85 -3.54
CA VAL A 10 10.87 -5.51 -4.93
C VAL A 10 9.90 -6.21 -5.87
N GLY A 11 9.33 -5.44 -6.81
CA GLY A 11 8.29 -5.89 -7.73
C GLY A 11 6.88 -5.82 -7.14
N LYS A 12 6.73 -5.54 -5.84
CA LYS A 12 5.43 -5.42 -5.18
C LYS A 12 4.81 -4.05 -5.40
N ARG A 13 3.47 -4.01 -5.33
CA ARG A 13 2.75 -2.74 -5.23
C ARG A 13 2.92 -2.12 -3.86
N PHE A 14 2.92 -0.79 -3.82
CA PHE A 14 2.96 -0.04 -2.59
C PHE A 14 1.84 1.00 -2.52
N LEU A 15 1.49 1.37 -1.28
CA LEU A 15 0.70 2.54 -0.95
C LEU A 15 1.53 3.43 -0.04
N TYR A 16 1.52 4.73 -0.30
CA TYR A 16 2.39 5.68 0.37
C TYR A 16 1.66 6.99 0.65
N VAL A 17 1.88 7.52 1.85
CA VAL A 17 1.47 8.87 2.24
C VAL A 17 2.66 9.59 2.88
N SER A 18 2.97 10.77 2.35
CA SER A 18 3.92 11.72 2.91
C SER A 18 3.23 12.95 3.45
N GLY A 19 3.85 13.60 4.42
CA GLY A 19 3.44 14.94 4.82
C GLY A 19 3.98 15.33 6.19
N PRO A 20 4.17 16.64 6.44
CA PRO A 20 4.59 17.15 7.74
C PRO A 20 3.44 17.14 8.77
N GLY A 21 2.20 16.99 8.32
CA GLY A 21 1.00 17.06 9.17
C GLY A 21 0.73 15.78 9.95
N LYS A 22 0.12 15.92 11.13
CA LYS A 22 -0.44 14.78 11.88
C LYS A 22 -1.66 14.24 11.15
N LEU A 23 -1.52 13.08 10.53
CA LEU A 23 -2.64 12.35 9.94
C LEU A 23 -3.56 11.81 11.04
N LYS A 24 -4.88 11.87 10.80
CA LYS A 24 -5.89 11.28 11.70
C LYS A 24 -6.46 10.04 11.03
N LEU A 25 -6.41 8.90 11.72
CA LEU A 25 -6.95 7.62 11.22
C LEU A 25 -8.42 7.71 10.81
N ALA A 26 -9.23 8.52 11.51
CA ALA A 26 -10.63 8.75 11.17
C ALA A 26 -10.85 9.36 9.76
N LYS A 27 -9.79 9.88 9.13
CA LYS A 27 -9.80 10.46 7.78
C LYS A 27 -8.93 9.69 6.80
N ILE A 28 -8.68 8.41 7.06
CA ILE A 28 -7.82 7.54 6.25
C ILE A 28 -8.20 7.53 4.76
N SER A 29 -9.49 7.59 4.44
CA SER A 29 -9.99 7.63 3.06
C SER A 29 -9.67 8.95 2.34
N ASP A 30 -9.45 10.03 3.10
CA ASP A 30 -9.19 11.38 2.56
C ASP A 30 -7.68 11.66 2.43
N TRP A 31 -6.81 10.72 2.81
CA TRP A 31 -5.37 10.93 2.69
C TRP A 31 -4.94 10.99 1.23
N GLU A 32 -3.86 11.74 0.97
CA GLU A 32 -3.24 11.83 -0.35
C GLU A 32 -2.42 10.56 -0.65
N TRP A 33 -3.14 9.46 -0.87
CA TRP A 33 -2.56 8.19 -1.22
C TRP A 33 -1.88 8.26 -2.58
N ARG A 34 -0.62 7.82 -2.62
CA ARG A 34 0.12 7.57 -3.85
C ARG A 34 0.47 6.10 -3.93
N SER A 35 0.43 5.55 -5.12
CA SER A 35 0.66 4.13 -5.40
C SER A 35 1.64 3.93 -6.53
N GLY A 36 2.16 2.72 -6.65
CA GLY A 36 3.11 2.36 -7.68
C GLY A 36 3.74 1.00 -7.44
N VAL A 37 4.91 0.79 -8.03
CA VAL A 37 5.70 -0.43 -7.92
C VAL A 37 7.06 -0.14 -7.34
N VAL A 38 7.49 -0.96 -6.39
CA VAL A 38 8.87 -0.90 -5.86
C VAL A 38 9.83 -1.54 -6.86
N ARG A 39 10.86 -0.79 -7.27
CA ARG A 39 11.86 -1.22 -8.26
C ARG A 39 13.17 -1.69 -7.66
N ALA A 40 13.57 -1.12 -6.52
CA ALA A 40 14.78 -1.52 -5.80
C ALA A 40 14.72 -1.05 -4.34
N VAL A 41 15.60 -1.62 -3.50
CA VAL A 41 15.80 -1.23 -2.10
C VAL A 41 17.29 -1.06 -1.84
N SER A 42 17.69 -0.06 -1.04
CA SER A 42 19.11 0.24 -0.78
C SER A 42 19.77 -0.75 0.19
N GLY A 43 18.97 -1.46 0.99
CA GLY A 43 19.45 -2.40 2.01
C GLY A 43 18.47 -3.52 2.34
N LYS A 44 18.97 -4.54 3.05
CA LYS A 44 18.19 -5.69 3.51
C LYS A 44 17.43 -5.43 4.80
N ASP A 45 18.05 -4.67 5.71
CA ASP A 45 17.48 -4.40 7.01
C ASP A 45 16.35 -3.37 6.86
N THR A 46 15.10 -3.80 7.09
CA THR A 46 13.95 -2.89 7.11
C THR A 46 14.02 -1.90 8.24
N THR A 47 14.74 -2.19 9.33
CA THR A 47 14.83 -1.35 10.53
C THR A 47 15.91 -0.28 10.42
N ASN A 48 16.75 -0.33 9.38
CA ASN A 48 17.75 0.68 9.12
C ASN A 48 17.09 2.00 8.72
N VAL A 49 17.31 3.05 9.52
CA VAL A 49 16.75 4.39 9.30
C VAL A 49 17.20 5.04 7.98
N GLU A 50 18.33 4.63 7.43
CA GLU A 50 18.84 5.08 6.12
C GLU A 50 18.24 4.29 4.94
N LEU A 51 17.29 3.37 5.20
CA LEU A 51 16.66 2.59 4.14
C LEU A 51 15.96 3.51 3.14
N SER A 52 16.32 3.32 1.87
CA SER A 52 15.73 4.01 0.73
C SER A 52 15.12 3.00 -0.23
N ILE A 53 14.00 3.39 -0.84
CA ILE A 53 13.26 2.56 -1.81
C ILE A 53 13.18 3.31 -3.13
N LEU A 54 13.60 2.67 -4.22
CA LEU A 54 13.39 3.17 -5.57
C LEU A 54 11.97 2.83 -6.00
N VAL A 55 11.16 3.84 -6.27
CA VAL A 55 9.76 3.66 -6.64
C VAL A 55 9.50 4.12 -8.08
N GLU A 56 8.52 3.47 -8.70
CA GLU A 56 7.88 3.91 -9.94
C GLU A 56 6.42 4.18 -9.60
N PHE A 57 6.01 5.45 -9.63
CA PHE A 57 4.62 5.84 -9.34
C PHE A 57 3.70 5.53 -10.52
N ASP A 58 2.45 5.17 -10.22
CA ASP A 58 1.43 4.99 -11.25
C ASP A 58 1.20 6.32 -12.02
N GLY A 59 0.99 6.22 -13.34
CA GLY A 59 0.76 7.37 -14.21
C GLY A 59 1.99 8.25 -14.49
N ILE A 60 3.16 7.91 -13.94
CA ILE A 60 4.43 8.62 -14.17
C ILE A 60 5.36 7.77 -15.03
N SER A 61 6.11 8.41 -15.94
CA SER A 61 7.06 7.71 -16.81
C SER A 61 8.23 7.10 -16.03
N TRP A 62 8.75 5.99 -16.54
CA TRP A 62 9.78 5.18 -15.86
C TRP A 62 11.11 5.92 -15.63
N ASP A 63 11.42 6.96 -16.40
CA ASP A 63 12.61 7.79 -16.26
C ASP A 63 12.53 8.74 -15.05
N LYS A 64 11.34 8.90 -14.45
CA LYS A 64 11.10 9.70 -13.24
C LYS A 64 11.10 8.88 -11.96
N ARG A 65 11.57 7.63 -12.00
CA ARG A 65 11.77 6.82 -10.80
C ARG A 65 12.65 7.58 -9.81
N GLU A 66 12.27 7.55 -8.55
CA GLU A 66 12.96 8.29 -7.49
C GLU A 66 13.25 7.39 -6.28
N TRP A 67 14.34 7.70 -5.59
CA TRP A 67 14.69 7.07 -4.32
C TRP A 67 14.00 7.84 -3.18
N ILE A 68 13.19 7.15 -2.40
CA ILE A 68 12.52 7.70 -1.22
C ILE A 68 13.20 7.17 0.03
N LYS A 69 13.68 8.09 0.88
CA LYS A 69 14.11 7.78 2.25
C LYS A 69 12.90 7.57 3.14
N ILE A 70 12.52 6.32 3.36
CA ILE A 70 11.18 6.01 3.88
C ILE A 70 10.98 6.44 5.33
N TYR A 71 12.05 6.42 6.14
CA TYR A 71 11.98 6.84 7.54
C TYR A 71 11.91 8.36 7.71
N GLU A 72 12.52 9.12 6.82
CA GLU A 72 12.51 10.58 6.87
C GLU A 72 11.18 11.14 6.34
N ILE A 73 10.75 10.69 5.15
CA ILE A 73 9.70 11.36 4.37
C ILE A 73 8.31 10.74 4.61
N CYS A 74 8.22 9.42 4.82
CA CYS A 74 6.93 8.75 4.91
C CYS A 74 6.28 8.94 6.28
N GLN A 75 4.97 9.20 6.29
CA GLN A 75 4.13 8.91 7.45
C GLN A 75 3.75 7.42 7.44
N ILE A 76 3.46 6.90 6.24
CA ILE A 76 3.06 5.51 6.02
C ILE A 76 3.68 5.03 4.71
N PHE A 77 4.19 3.80 4.73
CA PHE A 77 4.58 3.08 3.53
C PHE A 77 4.11 1.64 3.67
N LEU A 78 3.16 1.22 2.85
CA LEU A 78 2.60 -0.14 2.84
C LEU A 78 3.05 -0.87 1.58
N VAL A 79 3.22 -2.18 1.70
CA VAL A 79 3.61 -3.06 0.59
C VAL A 79 2.62 -4.21 0.50
N GLU A 80 2.26 -4.55 -0.73
CA GLU A 80 1.42 -5.70 -1.05
C GLU A 80 1.94 -6.97 -0.37
N TYR A 81 1.05 -7.73 0.26
CA TYR A 81 1.42 -9.01 0.88
C TYR A 81 0.50 -10.18 0.54
N SER A 82 -0.77 -9.93 0.22
CA SER A 82 -1.72 -11.00 -0.09
C SER A 82 -2.87 -10.51 -0.96
N VAL A 83 -3.64 -11.48 -1.45
CA VAL A 83 -4.88 -11.25 -2.18
C VAL A 83 -6.06 -11.54 -1.25
N VAL A 84 -7.05 -10.66 -1.29
CA VAL A 84 -8.26 -10.73 -0.47
C VAL A 84 -9.50 -10.52 -1.32
N LEU A 85 -10.65 -10.91 -0.79
CA LEU A 85 -11.96 -10.65 -1.36
C LEU A 85 -12.69 -9.64 -0.47
N VAL A 86 -13.18 -8.55 -1.06
CA VAL A 86 -13.83 -7.44 -0.33
C VAL A 86 -15.13 -7.04 -1.07
N PRO A 87 -16.24 -6.79 -0.36
CA PRO A 87 -17.43 -6.21 -0.97
C PRO A 87 -17.16 -4.78 -1.45
N ARG A 88 -17.69 -4.41 -2.61
CA ARG A 88 -17.63 -3.04 -3.13
C ARG A 88 -19.02 -2.61 -3.58
N GLU A 89 -19.40 -1.40 -3.17
CA GLU A 89 -20.62 -0.76 -3.68
C GLU A 89 -20.32 -0.11 -5.03
N PHE A 90 -21.23 -0.29 -5.98
CA PHE A 90 -21.19 0.44 -7.24
C PHE A 90 -22.20 1.58 -7.19
N PRO A 91 -21.83 2.79 -7.63
CA PRO A 91 -22.80 3.86 -7.85
C PRO A 91 -23.92 3.32 -8.74
N ASN A 92 -25.17 3.42 -8.27
CA ASN A 92 -26.39 2.98 -8.97
C ASN A 92 -26.63 1.46 -9.03
N ARG A 93 -26.00 0.65 -8.16
CA ARG A 93 -26.41 -0.75 -7.95
C ARG A 93 -26.68 -0.99 -6.47
N SER A 94 -27.64 -1.87 -6.18
CA SER A 94 -27.85 -2.38 -4.83
C SER A 94 -26.54 -2.96 -4.28
N PRO A 95 -26.29 -2.90 -2.96
CA PRO A 95 -25.10 -3.50 -2.35
C PRO A 95 -24.90 -4.91 -2.89
N SER A 96 -23.82 -5.11 -3.64
CA SER A 96 -23.58 -6.41 -4.26
C SER A 96 -23.06 -7.35 -3.18
N GLN A 97 -23.71 -8.50 -2.99
CA GLN A 97 -23.14 -9.58 -2.17
C GLN A 97 -21.86 -10.16 -2.80
N MET A 98 -21.53 -9.75 -4.02
CA MET A 98 -20.34 -10.14 -4.75
C MET A 98 -19.11 -9.50 -4.11
N LYS A 99 -18.13 -10.35 -3.81
CA LYS A 99 -16.83 -9.94 -3.28
C LYS A 99 -15.82 -9.92 -4.40
N TRP A 100 -15.03 -8.86 -4.45
CA TRP A 100 -14.10 -8.59 -5.53
C TRP A 100 -12.67 -8.83 -5.07
N PRO A 101 -11.81 -9.38 -5.94
CA PRO A 101 -10.41 -9.54 -5.63
C PRO A 101 -9.72 -8.18 -5.50
N ALA A 102 -8.96 -8.03 -4.43
CA ALA A 102 -8.16 -6.86 -4.14
C ALA A 102 -6.80 -7.26 -3.53
N LEU A 103 -5.83 -6.35 -3.63
CA LEU A 103 -4.56 -6.44 -2.95
C LEU A 103 -4.70 -5.93 -1.52
N ASN A 104 -4.13 -6.69 -0.59
CA ASN A 104 -3.99 -6.30 0.80
C ASN A 104 -2.53 -5.97 1.10
N PHE A 105 -2.33 -5.03 2.02
CA PHE A 105 -1.04 -4.41 2.27
C PHE A 105 -0.61 -4.57 3.72
N LYS A 106 0.71 -4.70 3.93
CA LYS A 106 1.35 -4.67 5.25
C LYS A 106 2.27 -3.45 5.35
N PRO A 107 2.44 -2.87 6.53
CA PRO A 107 3.29 -1.71 6.71
C PRO A 107 4.77 -2.08 6.68
N LEU A 108 5.57 -1.26 5.99
CA LEU A 108 7.00 -1.10 6.23
C LEU A 108 7.26 0.10 7.17
N ILE A 109 6.50 1.17 7.00
CA ILE A 109 6.49 2.35 7.88
C ILE A 109 5.06 2.63 8.31
N ASP A 110 4.85 2.82 9.61
CA ASP A 110 3.55 3.15 10.20
C ASP A 110 3.72 4.11 11.38
N LYS A 111 3.84 5.42 11.10
CA LYS A 111 3.94 6.45 12.15
C LYS A 111 2.59 6.83 12.75
N VAL A 112 1.49 6.36 12.17
CA VAL A 112 0.11 6.78 12.52
C VAL A 112 -0.68 5.70 13.25
N GLY A 113 -0.18 4.46 13.29
CA GLY A 113 -0.82 3.32 13.93
C GLY A 113 -1.90 2.63 13.10
N ILE A 114 -1.81 2.66 11.76
CA ILE A 114 -2.77 1.99 10.86
C ILE A 114 -2.82 0.48 11.08
N SER A 115 -1.71 -0.12 11.53
CA SER A 115 -1.62 -1.54 11.87
C SER A 115 -2.64 -1.93 12.94
N ASN A 116 -2.87 -1.04 13.91
CA ASN A 116 -3.77 -1.25 15.04
C ASN A 116 -5.21 -0.81 14.73
N SER A 117 -5.45 -0.15 13.60
CA SER A 117 -6.78 0.23 13.15
C SER A 117 -7.50 -0.96 12.53
N ARG A 118 -8.82 -1.04 12.74
CA ARG A 118 -9.69 -1.97 12.00
C ARG A 118 -9.86 -1.57 10.54
N GLN A 119 -9.64 -0.30 10.22
CA GLN A 119 -9.73 0.19 8.84
C GLN A 119 -8.45 -0.17 8.08
N LYS A 120 -8.61 -0.87 6.96
CA LYS A 120 -7.52 -1.34 6.10
C LYS A 120 -7.73 -0.83 4.67
N PRO A 121 -6.70 -0.25 4.04
CA PRO A 121 -6.73 0.07 2.62
C PRO A 121 -6.52 -1.20 1.79
N VAL A 122 -7.33 -1.35 0.75
CA VAL A 122 -7.24 -2.42 -0.25
C VAL A 122 -7.33 -1.83 -1.65
N GLU A 123 -6.62 -2.41 -2.60
CA GLU A 123 -6.62 -1.93 -4.00
C GLU A 123 -7.19 -3.00 -4.92
N PHE A 124 -8.25 -2.67 -5.68
CA PHE A 124 -8.87 -3.63 -6.59
C PHE A 124 -8.01 -3.89 -7.83
N PHE A 125 -8.02 -5.14 -8.32
CA PHE A 125 -7.20 -5.54 -9.48
C PHE A 125 -7.62 -4.88 -10.79
N VAL A 126 -8.94 -4.66 -10.98
CA VAL A 126 -9.51 -4.31 -12.28
C VAL A 126 -9.22 -2.85 -12.63
N ASP A 127 -9.48 -1.94 -11.69
CA ASP A 127 -9.49 -0.50 -11.91
C ASP A 127 -8.50 0.25 -11.02
N ARG A 128 -7.73 -0.47 -10.19
CA ARG A 128 -6.79 0.12 -9.22
C ARG A 128 -7.46 1.04 -8.21
N GLU A 129 -8.79 0.94 -8.04
CA GLU A 129 -9.49 1.75 -7.05
C GLU A 129 -9.04 1.36 -5.64
N LEU A 130 -8.68 2.37 -4.86
CA LEU A 130 -8.35 2.23 -3.44
C LEU A 130 -9.62 2.36 -2.62
N LEU A 131 -9.91 1.35 -1.80
CA LEU A 131 -10.99 1.38 -0.83
C LEU A 131 -10.43 1.19 0.57
N VAL A 132 -10.92 1.98 1.52
CA VAL A 132 -10.71 1.70 2.94
C VAL A 132 -11.91 0.94 3.47
N THR A 133 -11.70 -0.27 3.97
CA THR A 133 -12.74 -1.14 4.50
C THR A 133 -12.42 -1.58 5.94
N ASP A 134 -13.42 -2.04 6.69
CA ASP A 134 -13.19 -2.72 7.97
C ASP A 134 -12.59 -4.11 7.72
N GLU A 135 -11.64 -4.51 8.57
CA GLU A 135 -10.96 -5.80 8.53
C GLU A 135 -11.92 -6.99 8.57
N LYS A 136 -13.11 -6.83 9.18
CA LYS A 136 -14.14 -7.90 9.21
C LYS A 136 -14.73 -8.22 7.85
N GLU A 137 -14.71 -7.27 6.92
CA GLU A 137 -15.21 -7.45 5.56
C GLU A 137 -14.18 -8.11 4.64
N ILE A 138 -12.92 -8.20 5.09
CA ILE A 138 -11.81 -8.77 4.33
C ILE A 138 -11.80 -10.28 4.48
N ILE A 139 -11.88 -10.99 3.35
CA ILE A 139 -11.75 -12.44 3.32
C ILE A 139 -10.45 -12.81 2.63
N ASN A 140 -9.58 -13.49 3.39
CA ASN A 140 -8.32 -13.98 2.84
C ASN A 140 -8.58 -15.00 1.74
N TYR A 141 -8.00 -14.75 0.57
CA TYR A 141 -8.04 -15.71 -0.51
C TYR A 141 -7.04 -16.83 -0.20
N LYS A 142 -7.54 -18.04 0.04
CA LYS A 142 -6.66 -19.21 0.21
C LYS A 142 -6.29 -19.72 -1.18
N VAL A 143 -5.00 -19.67 -1.49
CA VAL A 143 -4.39 -20.34 -2.65
C VAL A 143 -4.10 -21.79 -2.28
#